data_AF-A0A8C0JLP7-F1
#
_entry.id   AF-A0A8C0JLP7-F1
#
_cell.length_a   1.000
_cell.length_b   1.000
_cell.length_c   1.000
_cell.angle_alpha   90.00
_cell.angle_beta   90.00
_cell.angle_gamma   90.00
#
_symmetry.space_group_name_H-M   'P 1'
#
loop_
_entity.id
_entity.type
_entity.pdbx_description
1 polymer ?
#
loop_
_entity_poly.entity_id
_entity_poly.type
_entity_poly.pdbx_seq_one_letter_code
_entity_poly.pdbx_strand_id
1 'polypeptide(L)'
;MDETVAEFFKRTILKIPMTEMMTILKAWDFLSEKQLQNVNFRQRKESLVQDLVLLCEKKRASVHDAALLDIVCECRCFVFTLPSPISSERPFCM
;
A
#
# COMPACT_ATOMS: atom_id res chain seq x y z
N MET A 1 -14.40 -10.12 3.40
CA MET A 1 -13.85 -9.32 4.51
C MET A 1 -14.99 -8.53 5.13
N ASP A 2 -14.95 -8.18 6.42
CA ASP A 2 -15.96 -7.30 7.03
C ASP A 2 -16.01 -5.92 6.33
N GLU A 3 -17.22 -5.37 6.19
CA GLU A 3 -17.46 -4.09 5.51
C GLU A 3 -16.65 -2.94 6.14
N THR A 4 -16.51 -2.95 7.47
CA THR A 4 -15.73 -1.98 8.23
C THR A 4 -14.24 -2.00 7.89
N VAL A 5 -13.67 -3.20 7.71
CA VAL A 5 -12.28 -3.36 7.30
C VAL A 5 -12.13 -2.89 5.85
N ALA A 6 -13.12 -3.14 4.98
CA ALA A 6 -13.08 -2.73 3.57
C ALA A 6 -13.09 -1.22 3.41
N GLU A 7 -13.93 -0.55 4.19
CA GLU A 7 -13.91 0.91 4.30
C GLU A 7 -12.57 1.43 4.82
N PHE A 8 -11.98 0.75 5.81
CA PHE A 8 -10.68 1.15 6.37
C PHE A 8 -9.59 1.11 5.29
N PHE A 9 -9.46 0.01 4.55
CA PHE A 9 -8.54 -0.06 3.41
C PHE A 9 -8.81 1.01 2.37
N LYS A 10 -10.08 1.24 2.02
CA LYS A 10 -10.46 2.30 1.08
C LYS A 10 -9.94 3.66 1.53
N ARG A 11 -10.18 4.02 2.80
CA ARG A 11 -9.77 5.31 3.37
C ARG A 11 -8.25 5.44 3.45
N THR A 12 -7.56 4.41 3.93
CA THR A 12 -6.08 4.42 4.03
C THR A 12 -5.44 4.51 2.66
N ILE A 13 -5.86 3.70 1.68
CA ILE A 13 -5.31 3.75 0.30
C ILE A 13 -5.65 5.08 -0.38
N LEU A 14 -6.83 5.66 -0.13
CA LEU A 14 -7.19 6.97 -0.65
C LEU A 14 -6.35 8.12 -0.06
N LYS A 15 -5.76 7.97 1.12
CA LYS A 15 -4.81 8.96 1.67
C LYS A 15 -3.45 8.90 0.98
N ILE A 16 -3.05 7.74 0.49
CA ILE A 16 -1.74 7.54 -0.17
C ILE A 16 -1.66 8.35 -1.47
N PRO A 17 -0.62 9.17 -1.68
CA PRO A 17 -0.41 9.82 -2.97
C PRO A 17 -0.07 8.78 -4.05
N MET A 18 -0.58 8.96 -5.28
CA MET A 18 -0.38 8.01 -6.39
C MET A 18 1.11 7.76 -6.70
N THR A 19 1.95 8.77 -6.52
CA THR A 19 3.41 8.71 -6.72
C THR A 19 4.09 7.72 -5.79
N GLU A 20 3.57 7.55 -4.57
CA GLU A 20 4.15 6.66 -3.56
C GLU A 20 3.37 5.36 -3.37
N MET A 21 2.21 5.22 -4.01
CA MET A 21 1.34 4.06 -3.89
C MET A 21 2.08 2.74 -4.12
N MET A 22 2.84 2.67 -5.22
CA MET A 22 3.60 1.45 -5.55
C MET A 22 4.64 1.13 -4.47
N THR A 23 5.30 2.15 -3.92
CA THR A 23 6.35 1.98 -2.93
C THR A 23 5.79 1.60 -1.56
N ILE A 24 4.64 2.16 -1.16
CA ILE A 24 3.95 1.80 0.08
C ILE A 24 3.42 0.37 -0.01
N LEU A 25 2.78 0.00 -1.12
CA LEU A 25 2.27 -1.36 -1.31
C LEU A 25 3.39 -2.40 -1.36
N LYS A 26 4.56 -2.04 -1.90
CA LYS A 26 5.76 -2.88 -1.83
C LYS A 26 6.31 -3.00 -0.40
N ALA A 27 6.38 -1.91 0.35
CA ALA A 27 6.86 -1.93 1.74
C ALA A 27 5.91 -2.69 2.68
N TRP A 28 4.61 -2.69 2.37
CA TRP A 28 3.60 -3.45 3.10
C TRP A 28 3.76 -4.97 2.93
N ASP A 29 4.40 -5.44 1.86
CA ASP A 29 4.71 -6.86 1.52
C ASP A 29 3.52 -7.84 1.49
N PHE A 30 2.31 -7.40 1.85
CA PHE A 30 1.09 -8.21 1.83
C PHE A 30 0.67 -8.58 0.39
N LEU A 31 0.81 -7.63 -0.54
CA LEU A 31 0.55 -7.85 -1.96
C LEU A 31 1.85 -8.24 -2.66
N SER A 32 1.84 -9.42 -3.29
CA SER A 32 2.98 -9.88 -4.08
C SER A 32 3.21 -8.97 -5.29
N GLU A 33 4.46 -8.80 -5.69
CA GLU A 33 4.85 -7.96 -6.82
C GLU A 33 4.13 -8.36 -8.12
N LYS A 34 3.83 -9.66 -8.32
CA LYS A 34 3.05 -10.15 -9.47
C LYS A 34 1.61 -9.63 -9.48
N GLN A 35 0.99 -9.51 -8.31
CA GLN A 35 -0.36 -8.96 -8.19
C GLN A 35 -0.35 -7.46 -8.44
N LEU A 36 0.64 -6.75 -7.89
CA LEU A 36 0.82 -5.32 -8.15
C LEU A 36 1.08 -5.03 -9.62
N GLN A 37 1.90 -5.83 -10.31
CA GLN A 37 2.13 -5.68 -11.76
C GLN A 37 0.86 -5.86 -12.59
N ASN A 38 -0.11 -6.66 -12.12
CA ASN A 38 -1.40 -6.85 -12.77
C ASN A 38 -2.39 -5.70 -12.48
N VAL A 39 -2.13 -4.89 -11.45
CA VAL A 39 -2.93 -3.70 -11.14
C VAL A 39 -2.48 -2.55 -12.04
N ASN A 40 -3.44 -1.96 -12.76
CA ASN A 40 -3.15 -0.85 -13.64
C ASN A 40 -2.97 0.47 -12.85
N PHE A 41 -1.74 0.85 -12.52
CA PHE A 41 -1.45 2.12 -11.84
C PHE A 41 -1.68 3.39 -12.67
N ARG A 42 -1.94 3.25 -13.98
CA ARG A 42 -2.27 4.40 -14.85
C ARG A 42 -3.74 4.81 -14.79
N GLN A 43 -4.58 4.06 -14.08
CA GLN A 43 -6.00 4.35 -13.95
C GLN A 43 -6.30 5.42 -12.89
N ARG A 44 -7.57 5.86 -12.81
CA ARG A 44 -8.00 6.80 -11.77
C ARG A 44 -7.81 6.17 -10.39
N LYS A 45 -7.44 7.02 -9.42
CA LYS A 45 -7.18 6.62 -8.04
C LYS A 45 -8.32 5.79 -7.43
N GLU A 46 -9.57 6.19 -7.69
CA GLU A 46 -10.75 5.48 -7.19
C GLU A 46 -10.88 4.06 -7.73
N SER A 47 -10.68 3.86 -9.04
CA SER A 47 -10.70 2.54 -9.68
C SER A 47 -9.56 1.67 -9.14
N LEU A 48 -8.37 2.25 -8.98
CA LEU A 48 -7.23 1.56 -8.39
C LEU A 48 -7.49 1.11 -6.95
N VAL A 49 -8.09 1.97 -6.13
CA VAL A 49 -8.46 1.62 -4.75
C VAL A 49 -9.44 0.45 -4.74
N GLN A 50 -10.42 0.44 -5.65
CA GLN A 50 -11.35 -0.69 -5.77
C GLN A 50 -10.65 -1.99 -6.14
N ASP A 51 -9.75 -1.98 -7.13
CA ASP A 51 -8.92 -3.13 -7.49
C ASP A 51 -8.09 -3.65 -6.31
N LEU A 52 -7.45 -2.75 -5.56
CA LEU A 52 -6.64 -3.10 -4.40
C LEU A 52 -7.48 -3.70 -3.27
N VAL A 53 -8.66 -3.13 -2.98
CA VAL A 53 -9.58 -3.71 -1.98
C VAL A 53 -10.05 -5.09 -2.41
N LEU A 54 -10.36 -5.30 -3.70
CA LEU A 54 -10.75 -6.61 -4.23
C LEU A 54 -9.62 -7.65 -4.07
N LEU A 55 -8.37 -7.24 -4.30
CA LEU A 55 -7.20 -8.10 -4.07
C LEU A 55 -7.02 -8.45 -2.59
N CYS A 56 -7.23 -7.47 -1.70
CA CYS A 56 -7.19 -7.70 -0.26
C CYS A 56 -8.30 -8.66 0.17
N GLU A 57 -9.50 -8.54 -0.40
CA GLU A 57 -10.60 -9.45 -0.12
C GLU A 57 -10.31 -10.89 -0.58
N LYS A 58 -9.76 -11.05 -1.79
CA LYS A 58 -9.34 -12.36 -2.31
C LYS A 58 -8.29 -13.04 -1.43
N LYS A 59 -7.37 -12.25 -0.85
CA LYS A 59 -6.36 -12.74 0.10
C LYS A 59 -6.87 -12.91 1.53
N ARG A 60 -8.15 -12.61 1.80
CA ARG A 60 -8.74 -12.59 3.14
C ARG A 60 -7.96 -11.70 4.10
N ALA A 61 -7.66 -10.47 3.66
CA ALA A 61 -7.03 -9.46 4.50
C ALA A 61 -7.83 -9.27 5.80
N SER A 62 -7.10 -9.21 6.90
CA SER A 62 -7.64 -8.99 8.23
C SER A 62 -7.51 -7.52 8.62
N VAL A 63 -8.16 -7.14 9.72
CA VAL A 63 -7.98 -5.82 10.33
C VAL A 63 -6.52 -5.54 10.72
N HIS A 64 -5.75 -6.58 11.06
CA HIS A 64 -4.33 -6.44 11.36
C HIS A 64 -3.52 -6.01 10.13
N ASP A 65 -3.81 -6.59 8.97
CA ASP A 65 -3.15 -6.22 7.72
C ASP A 65 -3.48 -4.77 7.34
N ALA A 66 -4.71 -4.34 7.59
CA ALA A 66 -5.16 -2.97 7.38
C ALA A 66 -4.45 -1.98 8.31
N ALA A 67 -4.30 -2.33 9.59
CA ALA A 67 -3.55 -1.55 10.56
C ALA A 67 -2.07 -1.43 10.19
N LEU A 68 -1.45 -2.52 9.69
CA LEU A 68 -0.08 -2.49 9.18
C LEU A 68 0.07 -1.52 8.00
N LEU A 69 -0.89 -1.50 7.07
CA LEU A 69 -0.87 -0.55 5.96
C LEU A 69 -0.94 0.89 6.48
N ASP A 70 -1.80 1.16 7.46
CA ASP A 70 -1.95 2.49 8.07
C ASP A 70 -0.67 2.93 8.80
N ILE A 71 -0.05 2.02 9.56
CA ILE A 71 1.25 2.23 10.21
C ILE A 71 2.33 2.52 9.16
N VAL A 72 2.41 1.76 8.07
CA VAL A 72 3.40 2.01 7.00
C VAL A 72 3.13 3.36 6.32
N CYS A 73 1.87 3.76 6.16
CA CYS A 73 1.52 5.07 5.62
C CYS A 73 1.91 6.22 6.57
N GLU A 74 1.68 6.06 7.88
CA GLU A 74 1.96 7.08 8.90
C GLU A 74 3.45 7.16 9.24
N CYS A 75 4.10 6.02 9.50
CA CYS A 75 5.51 5.95 9.88
C CYS A 75 6.44 6.41 8.75
N ARG A 76 5.99 6.41 7.50
CA ARG A 76 6.83 6.82 6.36
C ARG A 76 7.01 8.34 6.24
N CYS A 77 6.14 9.14 6.85
CA CYS A 77 6.46 10.55 7.12
C CYS A 77 7.72 10.70 8.01
N PHE A 78 8.04 9.69 8.83
CA PHE A 78 9.21 9.69 9.73
C PHE A 78 10.48 9.11 9.08
N VAL A 79 10.35 8.10 8.20
CA VAL A 79 11.52 7.41 7.61
C VAL A 79 12.14 8.19 6.43
N PHE A 80 11.41 9.07 5.74
CA PHE A 80 12.00 9.92 4.68
C PHE A 80 12.78 11.15 5.21
N THR A 81 12.74 11.43 6.51
CA THR A 81 13.53 12.51 7.14
C THR A 81 14.71 12.02 7.98
N LEU A 82 14.88 10.71 8.16
CA LEU A 82 16.04 10.14 8.85
C LEU A 82 16.93 9.39 7.86
N PRO A 83 18.15 9.86 7.58
CA PRO A 83 19.13 9.07 6.85
C PRO A 83 19.58 7.95 7.78
N SER A 84 19.02 6.75 7.61
CA SER A 84 19.56 5.57 8.29
C SER A 84 20.51 4.82 7.34
N PRO A 85 21.73 4.51 7.79
CA PRO A 85 22.76 3.90 6.98
C PRO A 85 22.57 2.38 6.90
N ILE A 86 23.05 1.80 5.80
CA ILE A 86 23.32 0.36 5.65
C ILE A 86 22.07 -0.51 5.45
N SER A 87 21.65 -0.67 4.20
CA SER A 87 21.86 -1.96 3.52
C SER A 87 21.68 -1.79 2.02
N SER A 88 22.63 -2.38 1.31
CA SER A 88 22.70 -2.42 -0.15
C SER A 88 21.39 -2.96 -0.74
N GLU A 89 21.01 -2.41 -1.90
CA GLU A 89 19.91 -2.87 -2.77
C GLU A 89 18.48 -2.47 -2.35
N ARG A 90 18.08 -1.23 -2.68
CA ARG A 90 16.94 -0.96 -3.57
C ARG A 90 16.83 0.51 -3.98
N PRO A 91 16.26 0.81 -5.16
CA PRO A 91 16.54 2.02 -5.91
C PRO A 91 15.78 3.23 -5.36
N PHE A 92 16.49 4.34 -5.32
CA PHE A 92 15.93 5.69 -5.32
C PHE A 92 14.93 5.82 -6.48
N CYS A 93 13.70 6.23 -6.18
CA CYS A 93 12.76 6.67 -7.21
C CYS A 93 13.27 8.00 -7.79
N MET A 94 13.60 7.99 -9.08
CA MET A 94 13.82 9.17 -9.93
C MET A 94 12.50 9.88 -10.23
#